data_AF-A0A956MSC4-F1
#
_entry.id   AF-A0A956MSC4-F1
#
_cell.length_a   1.000
_cell.length_b   1.000
_cell.length_c   1.000
_cell.angle_alpha   90.00
_cell.angle_beta   90.00
_cell.angle_gamma   90.00
#
_symmetry.space_group_name_H-M   'P 1'
#
loop_
_entity.id
_entity.type
_entity.pdbx_description
1 polymer ?
#
loop_
_entity_poly.entity_id
_entity_poly.type
_entity_poly.pdbx_seq_one_letter_code
_entity_poly.pdbx_strand_id
1 'polypeptide(L)'
;MSTEQQANEQNPTGSHGFERTVFGIILVCLGVIFLLRNIDIFYLDNWWALFILIPAIASFAQAWRFYQANGREMTRQVRGRIVAGLFPLAIALIFLFNLDLGEFWPVLIILAGIAVILS
;
A
#
# COMPACT_ATOMS: atom_id res chain seq x y z
N MET A 1 42.12 31.13 -28.81
CA MET A 1 41.39 31.36 -27.55
C MET A 1 40.20 30.41 -27.60
N SER A 2 40.50 29.16 -27.29
CA SER A 2 39.75 27.96 -27.69
C SER A 2 39.34 27.15 -26.46
N THR A 3 39.30 27.82 -25.30
CA THR A 3 39.22 27.23 -23.96
C THR A 3 37.82 27.28 -23.35
N GLU A 4 36.86 27.94 -23.99
CA GLU A 4 35.48 28.02 -23.46
C GLU A 4 34.53 26.93 -24.01
N GLN A 5 34.95 26.15 -25.02
CA GLN A 5 34.11 25.07 -25.57
C GLN A 5 34.23 23.72 -24.84
N GLN A 6 35.23 23.55 -23.96
CA GLN A 6 35.43 22.28 -23.24
C GLN A 6 34.81 22.24 -21.84
N ALA A 7 34.22 23.34 -21.36
CA ALA A 7 33.59 23.38 -20.03
C ALA A 7 32.09 23.01 -20.04
N ASN A 8 31.53 22.64 -21.19
CA ASN A 8 30.10 22.33 -21.32
C ASN A 8 29.84 20.93 -21.89
N GLU A 9 30.69 19.96 -21.57
CA GLU A 9 30.29 18.55 -21.61
C GLU A 9 29.52 18.25 -20.31
N GLN A 10 28.26 18.69 -20.28
CA GLN A 10 27.26 18.21 -19.33
C GLN A 10 27.05 16.71 -19.60
N ASN A 11 27.84 15.89 -18.91
CA ASN A 11 27.72 14.45 -18.92
C ASN A 11 26.36 14.08 -18.29
N PRO A 12 25.43 13.45 -19.02
CA PRO A 12 24.17 13.02 -18.45
C PRO A 12 24.48 11.79 -17.60
N THR A 13 24.80 11.99 -16.33
CA THR A 13 24.97 10.89 -15.38
C THR A 13 23.58 10.40 -14.99
N GLY A 14 23.04 9.57 -15.89
CA GLY A 14 21.74 8.94 -15.76
C GLY A 14 21.64 8.13 -14.47
N SER A 15 20.54 8.38 -13.76
CA SER A 15 20.05 7.64 -12.60
C SER A 15 19.57 6.21 -12.95
N HIS A 16 20.36 5.45 -13.74
CA HIS A 16 19.98 4.13 -14.25
C HIS A 16 20.24 2.98 -13.25
N GLY A 17 20.89 3.26 -12.11
CA GLY A 17 21.16 2.26 -11.08
C GLY A 17 19.96 1.94 -10.19
N PHE A 18 19.12 2.95 -9.91
CA PHE A 18 17.91 2.76 -9.09
C PHE A 18 16.87 1.92 -9.82
N GLU A 19 16.64 2.18 -11.11
CA GLU A 19 15.65 1.42 -11.90
C GLU A 19 16.02 -0.06 -12.01
N ARG A 20 17.30 -0.39 -12.24
CA ARG A 20 17.76 -1.79 -12.27
C ARG A 20 17.60 -2.49 -10.93
N THR A 21 17.89 -1.79 -9.82
CA THR A 21 17.77 -2.36 -8.48
C THR A 21 16.31 -2.60 -8.12
N VAL A 22 15.44 -1.63 -8.41
CA VAL A 22 13.99 -1.75 -8.22
C VAL A 22 13.44 -2.90 -9.07
N PHE A 23 13.85 -3.00 -10.34
CA PHE A 23 13.41 -4.08 -11.22
C PHE A 23 13.88 -5.45 -10.71
N GLY A 24 15.12 -5.56 -10.21
CA GLY A 24 15.63 -6.78 -9.60
C GLY A 24 14.86 -7.21 -8.36
N ILE A 25 14.54 -6.25 -7.47
CA ILE A 25 13.73 -6.51 -6.27
C ILE A 25 12.33 -6.99 -6.67
N ILE A 26 11.69 -6.33 -7.64
CA ILE A 26 10.38 -6.73 -8.17
C ILE A 26 10.44 -8.16 -8.71
N LEU A 27 11.48 -8.51 -9.48
CA LEU A 27 11.65 -9.83 -10.05
C LEU A 27 11.80 -10.91 -8.97
N VAL A 28 12.60 -10.64 -7.92
CA VAL A 28 12.77 -11.55 -6.79
C VAL A 28 11.45 -11.73 -6.04
N CYS A 29 10.73 -10.64 -5.76
CA CYS A 29 9.41 -10.72 -5.13
C CYS A 29 8.42 -11.54 -5.97
N LEU A 30 8.36 -11.30 -7.29
CA LEU A 30 7.52 -12.07 -8.20
C LEU A 30 7.91 -13.56 -8.22
N GLY A 31 9.21 -13.86 -8.26
CA GLY A 31 9.71 -15.23 -8.24
C GLY A 31 9.36 -15.97 -6.95
N VAL A 32 9.49 -15.31 -5.80
CA VAL A 32 9.08 -15.84 -4.50
C VAL A 32 7.57 -16.10 -4.48
N ILE A 33 6.75 -15.16 -4.96
CA ILE A 33 5.29 -15.33 -5.06
C ILE A 33 4.93 -16.54 -5.93
N PHE A 34 5.58 -16.68 -7.10
CA PHE A 34 5.37 -17.83 -7.99
C PHE A 34 5.78 -19.16 -7.33
N LEU A 35 6.90 -19.18 -6.60
CA LEU A 35 7.37 -20.36 -5.90
C LEU A 35 6.42 -20.78 -4.77
N LEU A 36 5.93 -19.81 -4.00
CA LEU A 36 4.92 -20.02 -2.95
C LEU A 36 3.59 -20.50 -3.52
N ARG A 37 3.24 -20.09 -4.75
CA ARG A 37 2.04 -20.55 -5.45
C ARG A 37 2.20 -21.98 -5.94
N ASN A 38 3.40 -22.37 -6.39
CA ASN A 38 3.68 -23.71 -6.90
C ASN A 38 3.63 -24.81 -5.82
N ILE A 39 3.83 -24.44 -4.55
CA ILE A 39 3.79 -25.39 -3.42
C ILE A 39 2.37 -25.65 -2.88
N ASP A 40 1.34 -24.99 -3.43
CA ASP A 40 -0.07 -25.21 -3.09
C ASP A 40 -0.44 -25.06 -1.59
N ILE A 41 0.46 -24.46 -0.80
CA ILE A 41 0.29 -24.29 0.64
C ILE A 41 -0.71 -23.16 0.94
N PHE A 42 -0.91 -22.23 -0.02
CA PHE A 42 -1.85 -21.11 0.10
C PHE A 42 -2.50 -20.78 -1.25
N TYR A 43 -3.76 -21.18 -1.44
CA TYR A 43 -4.62 -20.73 -2.54
C TYR A 43 -5.11 -19.30 -2.29
N LEU A 44 -4.20 -18.33 -2.28
CA LEU A 44 -4.58 -16.91 -2.34
C LEU A 44 -4.77 -16.52 -3.80
N ASP A 45 -5.97 -16.79 -4.34
CA ASP A 45 -6.33 -16.41 -5.71
C ASP A 45 -6.15 -14.90 -5.95
N ASN A 46 -6.46 -14.10 -4.92
CA ASN A 46 -6.27 -12.66 -4.96
C ASN A 46 -5.01 -12.21 -4.20
N TRP A 47 -3.86 -12.82 -4.47
CA TRP A 47 -2.56 -12.40 -3.90
C TRP A 47 -2.26 -10.90 -4.11
N TRP A 48 -2.82 -10.29 -5.16
CA TRP A 48 -2.75 -8.86 -5.43
C TRP A 48 -3.43 -8.00 -4.34
N ALA A 49 -4.34 -8.58 -3.53
CA ALA A 49 -4.93 -7.92 -2.38
C ALA A 49 -3.87 -7.48 -1.36
N LEU A 50 -2.71 -8.13 -1.32
CA LEU A 50 -1.58 -7.69 -0.50
C LEU A 50 -1.10 -6.27 -0.89
N PHE A 51 -1.18 -5.90 -2.17
CA PHE A 51 -0.87 -4.53 -2.60
C PHE A 51 -1.86 -3.50 -2.05
N ILE A 52 -3.13 -3.88 -1.86
CA ILE A 52 -4.16 -3.02 -1.25
C ILE A 52 -4.00 -3.01 0.27
N LEU A 53 -3.54 -4.12 0.85
CA LEU A 53 -3.31 -4.26 2.27
C LEU A 53 -2.17 -3.35 2.77
N ILE A 54 -1.11 -3.15 1.97
CA ILE A 54 0.01 -2.26 2.32
C ILE A 54 -0.46 -0.83 2.67
N PRO A 55 -1.17 -0.08 1.80
CA PRO A 55 -1.64 1.27 2.11
C PRO A 55 -2.73 1.28 3.19
N ALA A 56 -3.52 0.21 3.35
CA ALA A 56 -4.46 0.06 4.45
C ALA A 56 -3.73 0.01 5.80
N ILE A 57 -2.71 -0.85 5.92
CA ILE A 57 -1.86 -0.95 7.11
C ILE A 57 -1.09 0.35 7.33
N ALA A 58 -0.57 0.98 6.26
CA ALA A 58 0.12 2.26 6.37
C ALA A 58 -0.78 3.35 6.95
N SER A 59 -2.04 3.45 6.49
CA SER A 59 -3.04 4.37 7.04
C SER A 59 -3.29 4.11 8.53
N PHE A 60 -3.38 2.84 8.93
CA PHE A 60 -3.58 2.46 10.32
C PHE A 60 -2.36 2.75 11.20
N ALA A 61 -1.15 2.48 10.70
CA ALA A 61 0.11 2.80 11.38
C ALA A 61 0.24 4.31 11.60
N GLN A 62 -0.17 5.12 10.62
CA GLN A 62 -0.20 6.58 10.75
C GLN A 62 -1.26 7.03 11.76
N ALA A 63 -2.44 6.41 11.82
CA ALA A 63 -3.42 6.67 12.87
C ALA A 63 -2.85 6.37 14.27
N TRP A 64 -2.14 5.26 14.42
CA TRP A 64 -1.50 4.84 15.68
C TRP A 64 -0.40 5.82 16.13
N ARG A 65 0.45 6.28 15.21
CA ARG A 65 1.49 7.29 15.51
C ARG A 65 0.86 8.62 15.93
N PHE A 66 -0.23 9.04 15.31
CA PHE A 66 -0.94 10.26 15.68
C PHE A 66 -1.67 10.14 17.02
N TYR A 67 -2.20 8.96 17.34
CA TYR A 67 -2.77 8.66 18.66
C TYR A 67 -1.71 8.76 19.78
N GLN A 68 -0.50 8.24 19.55
CA GLN A 68 0.61 8.37 20.51
C GLN A 68 1.13 9.81 20.60
N ALA A 69 1.26 10.52 19.47
CA ALA A 69 1.81 11.87 19.43
C ALA A 69 0.89 12.93 20.08
N ASN A 70 -0.43 12.75 20.00
CA ASN A 70 -1.42 13.66 20.61
C ASN A 70 -1.82 13.23 22.03
N GLY A 71 -0.99 12.47 22.75
CA GLY A 71 -1.21 12.18 24.16
C GLY A 71 -2.45 11.32 24.46
N ARG A 72 -2.87 10.44 23.53
CA ARG A 72 -4.08 9.60 23.64
C ARG A 72 -5.41 10.38 23.56
N GLU A 73 -5.38 11.65 23.17
CA GLU A 73 -6.60 12.36 22.85
C GLU A 73 -7.20 11.82 21.55
N MET A 74 -8.46 11.40 21.63
CA MET A 74 -9.24 10.91 20.50
C MET A 74 -9.67 12.09 19.61
N THR A 75 -8.70 12.85 19.09
CA THR A 75 -8.95 14.06 18.29
C THR A 75 -9.60 13.67 16.95
N ARG A 76 -10.47 14.54 16.42
CA ARG A 76 -11.19 14.36 15.14
C ARG A 76 -10.31 13.95 13.96
N GLN A 77 -9.03 14.32 14.00
CA GLN A 77 -8.01 14.01 13.00
C GLN A 77 -7.59 12.53 12.98
N VAL A 78 -7.64 11.83 14.13
CA VAL A 78 -7.34 10.38 14.22
C VAL A 78 -8.50 9.57 13.63
N ARG A 79 -9.76 9.96 13.91
CA ARG A 79 -10.96 9.30 13.38
C ARG A 79 -11.00 9.34 11.85
N GLY A 80 -10.70 10.50 11.24
CA GLY A 80 -10.68 10.64 9.78
C GLY A 80 -9.65 9.74 9.07
N ARG A 81 -8.52 9.44 9.72
CA ARG A 81 -7.49 8.54 9.15
C ARG A 81 -7.81 7.07 9.32
N ILE A 82 -8.50 6.71 10.41
CA ILE A 82 -9.05 5.36 10.57
C ILE A 82 -10.05 5.11 9.44
N VAL A 83 -10.97 6.04 9.19
CA VAL A 83 -11.95 5.95 8.10
C VAL A 83 -11.27 5.80 6.74
N ALA A 84 -10.23 6.59 6.45
CA ALA A 84 -9.49 6.50 5.20
C ALA A 84 -8.79 5.14 5.00
N GLY A 85 -8.30 4.51 6.07
CA GLY A 85 -7.71 3.18 6.03
C GLY A 85 -8.73 2.03 6.04
N LEU A 86 -9.96 2.28 6.50
CA LEU A 86 -10.97 1.25 6.75
C LEU A 86 -11.51 0.64 5.45
N PHE A 87 -11.78 1.48 4.46
CA PHE A 87 -12.24 1.04 3.14
C PHE A 87 -11.24 0.13 2.42
N PRO A 88 -9.97 0.54 2.20
CA PRO A 88 -8.99 -0.34 1.56
C PRO A 88 -8.69 -1.58 2.40
N LEU A 89 -8.75 -1.51 3.74
CA LEU A 89 -8.63 -2.69 4.61
C LEU A 89 -9.75 -3.70 4.33
N ALA A 90 -11.01 -3.26 4.32
CA ALA A 90 -12.15 -4.14 4.07
C ALA A 90 -12.07 -4.78 2.68
N ILE A 91 -11.74 -4.00 1.65
CA ILE A 91 -11.55 -4.49 0.28
C ILE A 91 -10.40 -5.51 0.25
N ALA A 92 -9.25 -5.19 0.85
CA ALA A 92 -8.12 -6.10 0.90
C ALA A 92 -8.48 -7.43 1.58
N LEU A 93 -9.22 -7.40 2.70
CA LEU A 93 -9.67 -8.63 3.37
C LEU A 93 -10.63 -9.44 2.50
N ILE A 94 -11.63 -8.81 1.88
CA ILE A 94 -12.58 -9.49 0.99
C ILE A 94 -11.83 -10.23 -0.13
N PHE A 95 -10.94 -9.53 -0.83
CA PHE A 95 -10.15 -10.15 -1.87
C PHE A 95 -9.20 -11.22 -1.31
N LEU A 96 -8.47 -10.94 -0.23
CA LEU A 96 -7.51 -11.86 0.38
C LEU A 96 -8.15 -13.20 0.78
N PHE A 97 -9.39 -13.18 1.27
CA PHE A 97 -10.16 -14.38 1.62
C PHE A 97 -10.95 -14.98 0.44
N ASN A 98 -10.76 -14.47 -0.78
CA ASN A 98 -11.50 -14.87 -1.98
C ASN A 98 -13.02 -14.74 -1.83
N LEU A 99 -13.46 -13.76 -1.06
CA LEU A 99 -14.88 -13.47 -0.84
C LEU A 99 -15.44 -12.66 -2.01
N ASP A 100 -16.65 -13.01 -2.43
CA ASP A 100 -17.35 -12.27 -3.49
C ASP A 100 -17.78 -10.89 -2.98
N LEU A 101 -17.27 -9.83 -3.62
CA LEU A 101 -17.61 -8.45 -3.26
C LEU A 101 -19.13 -8.20 -3.39
N GLY A 102 -19.83 -8.93 -4.27
CA GLY A 102 -21.28 -8.85 -4.42
C GLY A 102 -22.05 -9.36 -3.20
N GLU A 103 -21.56 -10.40 -2.53
CA GLU A 103 -22.17 -10.95 -1.32
C GLU A 103 -21.80 -10.12 -0.07
N PHE A 104 -20.58 -9.59 -0.03
CA PHE A 104 -20.06 -8.79 1.09
C PHE A 104 -20.24 -7.28 0.94
N TRP A 105 -20.94 -6.80 -0.10
CA TRP A 105 -21.30 -5.39 -0.27
C TRP A 105 -22.00 -4.76 0.97
N PRO A 106 -22.85 -5.46 1.75
CA PRO A 106 -23.49 -4.88 2.94
C PRO A 106 -22.46 -4.50 4.02
N VAL A 107 -21.33 -5.21 4.07
CA VAL A 107 -20.22 -4.89 5.00
C VAL A 107 -19.70 -3.49 4.72
N LEU A 108 -19.56 -3.10 3.45
CA LEU A 108 -19.12 -1.74 3.08
C LEU A 108 -20.11 -0.67 3.52
N ILE A 109 -21.43 -0.95 3.48
CA ILE A 109 -22.45 -0.02 3.97
C ILE A 109 -22.36 0.14 5.50
N ILE A 110 -22.21 -0.97 6.22
CA ILE A 110 -22.05 -0.96 7.68
C ILE A 110 -20.78 -0.15 8.03
N LEU A 111 -19.68 -0.40 7.32
CA LEU A 111 -18.43 0.33 7.45
C LEU A 111 -18.62 1.84 7.19
N ALA A 112 -19.35 2.19 6.13
CA ALA A 112 -19.65 3.56 5.77
C ALA A 112 -20.51 4.24 6.85
N GLY A 113 -21.51 3.55 7.41
CA GLY A 113 -22.30 4.04 8.54
C GLY A 113 -21.45 4.31 9.77
N ILE A 114 -20.56 3.37 10.13
CA ILE A 114 -19.60 3.56 11.23
C ILE A 114 -18.67 4.75 10.93
N ALA A 115 -18.19 4.87 9.70
CA ALA A 115 -17.31 5.95 9.28
C ALA A 115 -17.98 7.33 9.41
N VAL A 116 -19.26 7.45 9.08
CA VAL A 116 -20.03 8.70 9.24
C VAL A 116 -20.22 9.04 10.72
N ILE A 117 -20.49 8.05 11.58
CA ILE A 117 -20.56 8.26 13.03
C ILE A 117 -19.18 8.69 13.59
N LEU A 118 -18.10 8.20 12.96
CA LEU A 118 -16.73 8.51 13.35
C LEU A 118 -16.19 9.85 12.79
N SER A 119 -16.71 10.33 11.66
CA SER A 119 -16.26 11.58 11.02
C SER A 119 -16.68 12.83 11.79
#